data_AF-A0A955HC87-F1
#
_entry.id   AF-A0A955HC87-F1
#
_cell.length_a   1.000
_cell.length_b   1.000
_cell.length_c   1.000
_cell.angle_alpha   90.00
_cell.angle_beta   90.00
_cell.angle_gamma   90.00
#
_symmetry.space_group_name_H-M   'P 1'
#
loop_
_entity.id
_entity.type
_entity.pdbx_description
1 polymer ?
#
loop_
_entity_poly.entity_id
_entity_poly.type
_entity_poly.pdbx_seq_one_letter_code
_entity_poly.pdbx_strand_id
1 'polypeptide(L)' 'GVVIKYNKHGALASIEEGVAGLVHVSEFETEEKLKAALSLGNVYKFKITLFEPNEQKMTLSTKDVA' A
#
# COMPACT_ATOMS: atom_id res chain seq x y z
N GLY A 1 -5.74 3.10 -5.10
CA GLY A 1 -4.97 3.89 -4.12
C GLY A 1 -3.77 4.52 -4.77
N VAL A 2 -3.44 5.75 -4.40
CA VAL A 2 -2.26 6.47 -4.89
C VAL A 2 -1.12 6.29 -3.90
N VAL A 3 0.06 5.86 -4.36
CA VAL A 3 1.23 5.74 -3.48
C VAL A 3 1.74 7.14 -3.17
N ILE A 4 1.71 7.52 -1.90
CA ILE A 4 2.08 8.88 -1.45
C ILE A 4 3.39 8.92 -0.67
N LYS A 5 3.80 7.78 -0.09
CA LYS A 5 5.02 7.71 0.72
C LYS A 5 5.55 6.28 0.81
N TYR A 6 6.86 6.13 0.99
CA TYR A 6 7.46 4.86 1.43
C TYR A 6 8.06 5.01 2.81
N ASN A 7 7.97 3.93 3.58
CA ASN A 7 8.62 3.77 4.88
C ASN A 7 9.45 2.47 4.85
N LYS A 8 10.26 2.26 5.89
CA LYS A 8 11.07 1.04 6.05
C LYS A 8 10.25 -0.26 6.10
N HIS A 9 8.96 -0.14 6.42
CA HIS A 9 8.03 -1.26 6.53
C HIS A 9 7.22 -1.49 5.25
N GLY A 10 7.26 -0.58 4.27
CA GLY A 10 6.48 -0.71 3.03
C GLY A 10 6.02 0.60 2.38
N ALA A 11 5.00 0.53 1.54
CA ALA A 11 4.44 1.66 0.80
C ALA A 11 3.11 2.13 1.39
N LEU A 12 2.99 3.42 1.65
CA LEU A 12 1.75 4.07 2.08
C LEU A 12 0.99 4.55 0.84
N ALA A 13 -0.25 4.10 0.70
CA ALA A 13 -1.16 4.49 -0.35
C ALA A 13 -2.38 5.22 0.22
N SER A 14 -2.71 6.39 -0.32
CA SER A 14 -3.98 7.07 -0.02
C SER A 14 -5.10 6.40 -0.83
N ILE A 15 -6.14 5.96 -0.14
CA ILE A 15 -7.32 5.35 -0.77
C ILE A 15 -8.43 6.38 -0.94
N GLU A 16 -8.70 7.13 0.13
CA GLU A 16 -9.70 8.20 0.18
C GLU A 16 -9.22 9.33 1.11
N GLU A 17 -9.95 10.44 1.16
CA GLU A 17 -9.64 11.55 2.04
C GLU A 17 -9.69 11.10 3.51
N GLY A 18 -8.58 11.26 4.23
CA GLY A 18 -8.43 10.78 5.61
C GLY A 18 -8.22 9.26 5.76
N VAL A 19 -8.23 8.50 4.66
CA VAL A 19 -8.08 7.04 4.67
C VAL A 19 -6.80 6.61 3.97
N ALA A 20 -5.87 6.04 4.75
CA ALA A 20 -4.58 5.57 4.26
C ALA A 20 -4.44 4.06 4.44
N GLY A 21 -3.84 3.43 3.44
CA GLY A 21 -3.47 2.03 3.48
C GLY A 21 -1.97 1.81 3.44
N LEU A 22 -1.50 0.76 4.10
CA LEU A 22 -0.11 0.33 4.09
C LEU A 22 0.03 -0.99 3.36
N VAL A 23 0.90 -1.03 2.35
CA VAL A 23 1.36 -2.25 1.71
C VAL A 23 2.65 -2.68 2.39
N HIS A 24 2.67 -3.88 2.98
CA HIS A 24 3.85 -4.37 3.69
C HIS A 24 4.97 -4.74 2.70
N VAL A 25 6.22 -4.45 3.05
CA VAL A 25 7.38 -4.84 2.22
C VAL A 25 7.47 -6.36 2.02
N SER A 26 6.94 -7.14 2.96
CA SER A 26 6.88 -8.61 2.85
C SER A 26 6.01 -9.14 1.70
N GLU A 27 5.20 -8.30 1.07
CA GLU A 27 4.49 -8.66 -0.17
C GLU A 27 5.42 -8.65 -1.39
N PHE A 28 6.64 -8.13 -1.24
CA PHE A 28 7.66 -8.04 -2.27
C PHE A 28 8.94 -8.75 -1.79
N GLU A 29 9.74 -9.23 -2.74
CA GLU A 29 11.01 -9.90 -2.40
C GLU A 29 12.05 -8.93 -1.81
N THR A 30 12.04 -7.65 -2.21
CA THR A 30 12.98 -6.61 -1.74
C THR A 30 12.32 -5.23 -1.71
N GLU A 31 12.86 -4.30 -0.90
CA GLU A 31 12.45 -2.89 -0.89
C GLU A 31 12.59 -2.23 -2.28
N GLU A 32 13.61 -2.60 -3.04
CA GLU A 32 13.84 -2.10 -4.39
C GLU A 32 12.73 -2.54 -5.35
N LYS A 33 12.34 -3.82 -5.32
CA LYS A 33 11.20 -4.32 -6.11
C LYS A 33 9.89 -3.67 -5.70
N LEU A 34 9.68 -3.42 -4.40
CA LEU A 34 8.50 -2.67 -3.93
C LEU A 34 8.45 -1.27 -4.54
N LYS A 35 9.55 -0.51 -4.48
CA LYS A 35 9.61 0.86 -5.02
C LYS A 35 9.47 0.89 -6.55
N ALA A 36 10.02 -0.12 -7.23
CA ALA A 36 9.88 -0.27 -8.67
C ALA A 36 8.45 -0.63 -9.09
N ALA A 37 7.78 -1.52 -8.35
CA ALA A 37 6.41 -1.95 -8.62
C ALA A 37 5.37 -0.89 -8.27
N LEU A 38 5.57 -0.19 -7.15
CA LEU A 38 4.68 0.84 -6.62
C LEU A 38 5.38 2.19 -6.69
N SER A 39 5.20 2.94 -7.77
CA SER A 39 5.81 4.28 -7.95
C SER A 39 5.00 5.38 -7.24
N LEU A 40 5.70 6.39 -6.69
CA LEU A 40 5.07 7.56 -6.07
C LEU A 40 4.20 8.31 -7.07
N GLY A 41 3.01 8.72 -6.63
CA GLY A 41 2.04 9.45 -7.43
C GLY A 41 1.22 8.58 -8.40
N ASN A 42 1.56 7.30 -8.55
CA ASN A 42 0.80 6.40 -9.41
C ASN A 42 -0.37 5.75 -8.67
N VAL A 43 -1.44 5.49 -9.42
CA VAL A 43 -2.65 4.82 -8.95
C VAL A 43 -2.51 3.32 -9.20
N TYR A 44 -2.67 2.52 -8.14
CA TYR A 44 -2.70 1.07 -8.22
C TYR A 44 -3.97 0.52 -7.60
N LYS A 45 -4.34 -0.69 -8.02
CA LYS A 45 -5.39 -1.48 -7.38
C LYS A 45 -4.78 -2.31 -6.28
N PHE A 46 -5.39 -2.27 -5.11
CA PHE A 46 -4.97 -3.02 -3.93
C PHE A 46 -6.17 -3.76 -3.37
N LYS A 47 -5.92 -4.92 -2.76
CA LYS A 47 -6.92 -5.65 -1.99
C LYS A 47 -6.77 -5.32 -0.52
N ILE A 48 -7.88 -5.01 0.14
CA ILE A 48 -7.91 -4.75 1.58
C ILE A 48 -7.87 -6.09 2.29
N THR A 49 -6.83 -6.34 3.10
CA THR A 49 -6.69 -7.56 3.90
C THR A 49 -7.13 -7.34 5.34
N LEU A 50 -6.97 -6.11 5.84
CA LEU A 50 -7.41 -5.70 7.16
C LEU A 50 -7.93 -4.26 7.09
N PHE A 51 -9.04 -4.00 7.76
CA PHE A 51 -9.63 -2.67 7.87
C PHE A 51 -9.87 -2.35 9.35
N GLU A 52 -9.27 -1.26 9.81
CA GLU A 52 -9.38 -0.78 11.19
C GLU A 52 -10.13 0.55 11.21
N PRO A 53 -11.46 0.54 11.41
CA PRO A 53 -12.29 1.74 11.32
C PRO A 53 -11.98 2.77 12.41
N ASN A 54 -11.53 2.32 13.59
CA ASN A 54 -11.18 3.21 14.71
C ASN A 54 -9.98 4.11 14.39
N GLU A 55 -9.02 3.60 13.61
CA GLU A 55 -7.80 4.34 13.25
C GLU A 55 -7.82 4.87 11.81
N GLN A 56 -8.89 4.59 11.05
CA GLN A 56 -8.99 4.90 9.61
C GLN A 56 -7.80 4.35 8.79
N LYS A 57 -7.25 3.22 9.24
CA LYS A 57 -6.11 2.54 8.64
C LYS A 57 -6.56 1.25 7.98
N MET A 58 -5.87 0.89 6.91
CA MET A 58 -6.07 -0.40 6.26
C MET A 58 -4.74 -1.02 5.86
N THR A 59 -4.70 -2.35 5.89
CA THR A 59 -3.60 -3.11 5.34
C THR A 59 -3.98 -3.53 3.93
N LEU A 60 -3.07 -3.28 2.99
CA LEU A 60 -3.25 -3.49 1.57
C LEU A 60 -2.33 -4.60 1.09
N SER A 61 -2.85 -5.46 0.23
CA SER A 61 -2.10 -6.49 -0.48
C SER A 61 -2.12 -6.26 -1.98
N THR A 62 -0.98 -6.57 -2.62
CA THR A 62 -0.79 -6.52 -4.08
C THR A 62 -0.95 -7.89 -4.75
N LYS A 63 -1.10 -8.97 -3.97
CA LYS A 63 -1.10 -10.37 -4.46
C LYS A 63 -2.34 -10.81 -5.24
N ASP A 64 -3.41 -10.03 -5.26
CA ASP A 64 -4.67 -10.43 -5.91
C ASP A 64 -4.85 -9.87 -7.33
N VAL A 65 -3.83 -9.20 -7.88
CA VAL A 65 -3.84 -8.76 -9.28
C VAL A 65 -2.95 -9.69 -10.10
N ALA A 66 -3.42 -10.93 -10.27
CA ALA A 66 -2.90 -11.87 -11.26
C ALA A 66 -3.55 -11.63 -12.63
#